data_AF-A0A8T6E8W0-F1
#
_entry.id   AF-A0A8T6E8W0-F1
#
_cell.length_a   1.000
_cell.length_b   1.000
_cell.length_c   1.000
_cell.angle_alpha   90.00
_cell.angle_beta   90.00
_cell.angle_gamma   90.00
#
_symmetry.space_group_name_H-M   'P 1'
#
loop_
_entity.id
_entity.type
_entity.pdbx_description
1 polymer ?
#
loop_
_entity_poly.entity_id
_entity_poly.type
_entity_poly.pdbx_seq_one_letter_code
_entity_poly.pdbx_strand_id
1 'polypeptide(L)'
;MNTALETVGFEIIEASDQEVKNDSSVPWYQPMEGLTSSLRSWLRVPGGRSTLAGGVRLAETVGMFPKDSWRVIELLDRQADAYVAGGQSGIFTPLYCFLARKPELV
;
A
#
# COMPACT_ATOMS: atom_id res chain seq x y z
N MET A 1 -19.03 0.58 3.26
CA MET A 1 -18.33 -0.29 2.27
C MET A 1 -19.21 -1.46 1.85
N ASN A 2 -19.80 -2.19 2.79
CA ASN A 2 -20.65 -3.36 2.54
C ASN A 2 -21.88 -3.12 1.65
N THR A 3 -22.42 -1.91 1.65
CA THR A 3 -23.62 -1.52 0.88
C THR A 3 -23.51 -1.81 -0.62
N ALA A 4 -22.30 -1.73 -1.20
CA ALA A 4 -22.12 -2.02 -2.63
C ALA A 4 -22.37 -3.50 -2.96
N LEU A 5 -21.95 -4.41 -2.08
CA LEU A 5 -22.16 -5.85 -2.23
C LEU A 5 -23.63 -6.21 -2.04
N GLU A 6 -24.27 -5.63 -1.02
CA GLU A 6 -25.70 -5.80 -0.74
C GLU A 6 -26.56 -5.29 -1.90
N THR A 7 -26.22 -4.13 -2.47
CA THR A 7 -26.98 -3.51 -3.58
C THR A 7 -26.98 -4.40 -4.82
N VAL A 8 -25.88 -5.10 -5.10
CA VAL A 8 -25.79 -6.02 -6.24
C VAL A 8 -26.21 -7.46 -5.87
N GLY A 9 -26.80 -7.64 -4.68
CA GLY A 9 -27.48 -8.86 -4.26
C GLY A 9 -26.59 -9.91 -3.58
N PHE A 10 -25.33 -9.62 -3.25
CA PHE A 10 -24.51 -10.57 -2.49
C PHE A 10 -24.93 -10.63 -1.03
N GLU A 11 -24.90 -11.85 -0.47
CA GLU A 11 -25.00 -12.09 0.97
C GLU A 11 -23.60 -11.97 1.58
N ILE A 12 -23.41 -11.07 2.54
CA ILE A 12 -22.13 -10.90 3.22
C ILE A 12 -22.04 -11.91 4.36
N ILE A 13 -21.05 -12.82 4.29
CA ILE A 13 -20.77 -13.81 5.32
C ILE A 13 -19.86 -13.22 6.39
N GLU A 14 -18.82 -12.51 5.97
CA GLU A 14 -17.87 -11.85 6.86
C GLU A 14 -17.44 -10.53 6.23
N ALA A 15 -17.31 -9.47 7.03
CA ALA A 15 -16.70 -8.23 6.60
C ALA A 15 -16.02 -7.60 7.81
N SER A 16 -14.70 -7.57 7.81
CA SER A 16 -13.94 -7.02 8.93
C SER A 16 -12.58 -6.50 8.49
N ASP A 17 -12.13 -5.50 9.23
CA ASP A 17 -10.75 -5.03 9.12
C ASP A 17 -9.82 -6.03 9.81
N GLN A 18 -8.91 -6.64 9.03
CA GLN A 18 -8.05 -7.70 9.55
C GLN A 18 -6.97 -7.17 10.50
N GLU A 19 -6.61 -5.88 10.43
CA GLU A 19 -5.67 -5.29 11.39
C GLU A 19 -6.31 -5.25 12.78
N VAL A 20 -7.55 -4.74 12.86
CA VAL A 20 -8.29 -4.60 14.12
C VAL A 20 -8.67 -5.97 14.69
N LYS A 21 -8.99 -6.94 13.82
CA LYS A 21 -9.47 -8.27 14.24
C LYS A 21 -8.35 -9.14 14.81
N ASN A 22 -7.15 -9.09 14.24
CA ASN A 22 -6.10 -10.05 14.56
C ASN A 22 -5.12 -9.58 15.64
N ASP A 23 -5.30 -8.36 16.18
CA ASP A 23 -4.38 -7.72 17.16
C ASP A 23 -2.92 -8.03 16.83
N SER A 24 -2.55 -7.73 15.57
CA SER A 24 -1.26 -8.15 15.03
C SER A 24 -0.14 -7.53 15.86
N SER A 25 0.74 -8.37 16.40
CA SER A 25 1.93 -7.90 17.13
C SER A 25 2.91 -7.12 16.24
N VAL A 26 2.75 -7.24 14.92
CA VAL A 26 3.56 -6.57 13.90
C VAL A 26 2.65 -5.62 13.11
N PRO A 27 2.86 -4.29 13.18
CA PRO A 27 2.10 -3.35 12.38
C PRO A 27 2.30 -3.58 10.88
N TRP A 28 1.22 -3.50 10.11
CA TRP A 28 1.26 -3.74 8.66
C TRP A 28 2.21 -2.81 7.89
N TYR A 29 2.46 -1.60 8.41
CA TYR A 29 3.34 -0.60 7.81
C TYR A 29 4.83 -0.82 8.13
N GLN A 30 5.16 -1.73 9.07
CA GLN A 30 6.55 -2.01 9.48
C GLN A 30 7.51 -2.35 8.32
N PRO A 31 7.11 -3.11 7.27
CA PRO A 31 7.97 -3.36 6.11
C PRO A 31 8.32 -2.09 5.30
N MET A 32 7.47 -1.05 5.37
CA MET A 32 7.66 0.24 4.69
C MET A 32 8.61 1.16 5.46
N GLU A 33 8.77 0.93 6.77
CA GLU A 33 9.73 1.61 7.65
C GLU A 33 11.15 1.02 7.55
N GLY A 34 11.30 -0.15 6.92
CA GLY A 34 12.60 -0.67 6.44
C GLY A 34 13.42 -1.51 7.42
N LEU A 35 12.79 -2.36 8.21
CA LEU A 35 13.41 -3.11 9.32
C LEU A 35 14.15 -4.42 8.95
N THR A 36 14.86 -4.51 7.82
CA THR A 36 15.73 -5.68 7.53
C THR A 36 17.12 -5.25 7.03
N SER A 37 18.20 -5.86 7.51
CA SER A 37 19.61 -5.52 7.14
C SER A 37 20.02 -5.92 5.71
N SER A 38 19.15 -5.75 4.72
CA SER A 38 19.46 -6.04 3.31
C SER A 38 19.53 -4.77 2.48
N LEU A 39 20.36 -4.77 1.43
CA LEU A 39 20.46 -3.66 0.46
C LEU A 39 19.09 -3.32 -0.17
N ARG A 40 18.23 -4.33 -0.38
CA ARG A 40 16.85 -4.14 -0.87
C ARG A 40 15.94 -3.44 0.16
N SER A 41 16.23 -3.58 1.45
CA SER A 41 15.51 -2.86 2.50
C SER A 41 15.92 -1.39 2.58
N TRP A 42 17.20 -1.09 2.29
CA TRP A 42 17.66 0.30 2.24
C TRP A 42 16.95 1.10 1.14
N LEU A 43 16.66 0.47 -0.01
CA LEU A 43 15.86 1.08 -1.07
C LEU A 43 14.41 1.42 -0.65
N ARG A 44 13.93 0.86 0.46
CA ARG A 44 12.58 1.08 0.99
C ARG A 44 12.51 2.14 2.09
N VAL A 45 13.63 2.62 2.62
CA VAL A 45 13.64 3.73 3.58
C VAL A 45 13.71 5.08 2.86
N PRO A 46 13.25 6.19 3.46
CA PRO A 46 13.21 7.50 2.80
C PRO A 46 14.54 7.91 2.15
N GLY A 47 15.66 7.61 2.81
CA GLY A 47 17.00 7.88 2.28
C GLY A 47 17.35 7.08 1.02
N GLY A 48 16.96 5.80 0.92
CA GLY A 48 17.22 4.98 -0.28
C GLY A 48 16.21 5.21 -1.40
N ARG A 49 14.97 5.60 -1.07
CA ARG A 49 13.99 6.02 -2.08
C ARG A 49 14.44 7.31 -2.77
N SER A 50 15.01 8.25 -2.01
CA SER A 50 15.58 9.49 -2.56
C SER A 50 16.75 9.25 -3.51
N THR A 51 17.65 8.30 -3.19
CA THR A 51 18.77 7.96 -4.08
C THR A 51 18.30 7.26 -5.36
N LEU A 52 17.29 6.39 -5.27
CA LEU A 52 16.65 5.78 -6.44
C LEU A 52 15.95 6.82 -7.32
N ALA A 53 15.22 7.77 -6.72
CA ALA A 53 14.56 8.84 -7.46
C ALA A 53 15.59 9.69 -8.24
N GLY A 54 16.74 9.99 -7.63
CA GLY A 54 17.87 10.63 -8.31
C GLY A 54 18.42 9.79 -9.46
N GLY A 55 18.59 8.47 -9.25
CA GLY A 55 19.02 7.53 -10.29
C GLY A 55 18.06 7.47 -11.48
N VAL A 56 16.74 7.45 -11.23
CA VAL A 56 15.75 7.45 -12.32
C VAL A 56 15.71 8.77 -13.06
N ARG A 57 15.87 9.91 -12.37
CA ARG A 57 16.01 11.21 -13.03
C ARG A 57 17.23 11.27 -13.96
N LEU A 58 18.34 10.68 -13.56
CA LEU A 58 19.53 10.58 -14.42
C LEU A 58 19.28 9.65 -15.61
N ALA A 59 18.69 8.48 -15.38
CA ALA A 59 18.39 7.53 -16.45
C ALA A 59 17.33 8.06 -17.44
N GLU A 60 16.37 8.87 -17.00
CA GLU A 60 15.46 9.61 -17.87
C GLU A 60 16.21 10.66 -18.71
N THR A 61 17.15 11.38 -18.11
CA THR A 61 17.98 12.38 -18.81
C THR A 61 18.84 11.75 -19.92
N VAL A 62 19.31 10.52 -19.70
CA VAL A 62 20.09 9.73 -20.68
C VAL A 62 19.17 9.02 -21.71
N GLY A 63 17.85 9.12 -21.57
CA GLY A 63 16.88 8.52 -22.49
C GLY A 63 16.62 7.03 -22.27
N MET A 64 17.06 6.47 -21.14
CA MET A 64 16.82 5.07 -20.76
C MET A 64 15.40 4.84 -20.24
N PHE A 65 14.80 5.86 -19.60
CA PHE A 65 13.43 5.80 -19.12
C PHE A 65 12.51 6.78 -19.86
N PRO A 66 11.20 6.47 -19.94
CA PRO A 66 10.20 7.40 -20.47
C PRO A 66 10.23 8.75 -19.75
N LYS A 67 9.85 9.81 -20.47
CA LYS A 67 9.65 11.13 -19.88
C LYS A 67 8.66 11.07 -18.71
N ASP A 68 8.93 11.83 -17.67
CA ASP A 68 8.15 11.94 -16.42
C ASP A 68 8.18 10.70 -15.51
N SER A 69 9.07 9.74 -15.77
CA SER A 69 9.27 8.57 -14.89
C SER A 69 9.70 9.00 -13.49
N TRP A 70 10.54 10.04 -13.38
CA TRP A 70 10.95 10.61 -12.09
C TRP A 70 9.74 11.10 -11.26
N ARG A 71 8.72 11.66 -11.91
CA ARG A 71 7.55 12.25 -11.25
C ARG A 71 6.58 11.20 -10.74
N VAL A 72 6.47 10.08 -11.46
CA VAL A 72 5.73 8.90 -10.99
C VAL A 72 6.38 8.34 -9.72
N ILE A 73 7.72 8.25 -9.71
CA ILE A 73 8.44 7.75 -8.52
C ILE A 73 8.29 8.68 -7.33
N GLU A 74 8.42 10.00 -7.54
CA GLU A 74 8.20 10.98 -6.48
C GLU A 74 6.78 10.89 -5.90
N LEU A 75 5.77 10.70 -6.77
CA LEU A 75 4.39 10.50 -6.32
C LEU A 75 4.24 9.25 -5.45
N LEU A 76 4.79 8.12 -5.89
CA LEU A 76 4.73 6.84 -5.16
C LEU A 76 5.46 6.93 -3.82
N ASP A 77 6.57 7.67 -3.75
CA ASP A 77 7.30 7.89 -2.51
C ASP A 77 6.47 8.67 -1.49
N ARG A 78 5.87 9.80 -1.91
CA ARG A 78 4.97 10.59 -1.06
C ARG A 78 3.75 9.79 -0.60
N GLN A 79 3.21 8.93 -1.46
CA GLN A 79 2.11 8.04 -1.10
C GLN A 79 2.52 7.01 -0.05
N ALA A 80 3.72 6.43 -0.17
CA ALA A 80 4.23 5.50 0.83
C ALA A 80 4.35 6.16 2.21
N ASP A 81 4.85 7.39 2.28
CA ASP A 81 4.92 8.14 3.53
C ASP A 81 3.53 8.46 4.10
N ALA A 82 2.59 8.84 3.24
CA ALA A 82 1.21 9.09 3.64
C ALA A 82 0.51 7.81 4.16
N TYR A 83 0.79 6.65 3.57
CA TYR A 83 0.26 5.37 4.05
C TYR A 83 0.83 4.98 5.42
N VAL A 84 2.14 5.14 5.63
CA VAL A 84 2.75 4.90 6.94
C VAL A 84 2.14 5.82 7.99
N ALA A 85 2.03 7.13 7.71
CA ALA A 85 1.41 8.08 8.62
C ALA A 85 -0.08 7.75 8.89
N GLY A 86 -0.81 7.31 7.88
CA GLY A 86 -2.20 6.86 8.01
C GLY A 86 -2.35 5.60 8.87
N GLY A 87 -1.42 4.66 8.75
CA GLY A 87 -1.34 3.46 9.59
C GLY A 87 -0.99 3.79 11.04
N GLN A 88 0.04 4.60 11.27
CA GLN A 88 0.48 5.02 12.59
C GLN A 88 -0.58 5.84 13.35
N SER A 89 -1.37 6.64 12.65
CA SER A 89 -2.48 7.40 13.23
C SER A 89 -3.78 6.59 13.38
N GLY A 90 -3.81 5.35 12.88
CA GLY A 90 -4.99 4.47 12.95
C GLY A 90 -6.17 4.91 12.08
N ILE A 91 -5.98 5.86 11.16
CA ILE A 91 -7.03 6.36 10.27
C ILE A 91 -7.11 5.57 8.96
N PHE A 92 -6.08 4.77 8.66
CA PHE A 92 -5.98 4.01 7.43
C PHE A 92 -5.42 2.61 7.68
N THR A 93 -6.01 1.64 7.01
CA THR A 93 -5.59 0.23 7.00
C THR A 93 -5.91 -0.34 5.61
N PRO A 94 -4.96 -1.04 4.97
CA PRO A 94 -5.18 -1.65 3.66
C PRO A 94 -5.81 -3.06 3.78
N LEU A 95 -6.28 -3.46 4.96
CA LEU A 95 -6.60 -4.85 5.29
C LEU A 95 -8.11 -5.10 5.51
N TYR A 96 -8.97 -4.29 4.87
CA TYR A 96 -10.40 -4.56 4.88
C TYR A 96 -10.73 -5.78 4.00
N CYS A 97 -11.20 -6.86 4.63
CA CYS A 97 -11.55 -8.10 3.95
C CYS A 97 -13.04 -8.38 4.08
N PHE A 98 -13.66 -8.82 2.99
CA PHE A 98 -15.03 -9.33 2.98
C PHE A 98 -15.10 -10.69 2.27
N LEU A 99 -15.91 -11.57 2.84
CA LEU A 99 -16.35 -12.83 2.26
C LEU A 99 -17.83 -12.69 1.94
N ALA A 100 -18.19 -12.80 0.67
CA ALA A 100 -19.57 -12.66 0.22
C ALA A 100 -19.97 -13.83 -0.68
N ARG A 101 -21.24 -14.22 -0.58
CA ARG A 101 -21.85 -15.31 -1.33
C ARG A 101 -22.80 -14.73 -2.38
N LYS A 102 -22.67 -15.21 -3.61
CA LYS A 102 -23.65 -14.95 -4.65
C LYS A 102 -24.92 -15.76 -4.34
N PRO A 103 -26.11 -15.15 -4.34
CA PRO A 103 -27.35 -15.88 -4.12
C PRO A 103 -27.58 -16.87 -5.26
N GLU A 104 -28.09 -18.06 -4.94
CA GLU A 104 -28.53 -19.01 -5.96
C GLU A 104 -29.77 -18.43 -6.66
N LEU A 105 -29.79 -18.49 -7.99
CA LEU A 105 -30.99 -18.18 -8.77
C LEU A 105 -32.01 -19.29 -8.47
N VAL A 106 -33.00 -18.99 -7.65
CA VAL A 106 -34.22 -19.80 -7.52
C VAL A 106 -35.11 -19.55 -8.73
#